data_AF-A0A1R1S8B6-F1
#
_entry.id   AF-A0A1R1S8B6-F1
#
_cell.length_a   1.000
_cell.length_b   1.000
_cell.length_c   1.000
_cell.angle_alpha   90.00
_cell.angle_beta   90.00
_cell.angle_gamma   90.00
#
_symmetry.space_group_name_H-M   'P 1'
#
loop_
_entity.id
_entity.type
_entity.pdbx_description
1 polymer ?
#
loop_
_entity_poly.entity_id
_entity_poly.type
_entity_poly.pdbx_seq_one_letter_code
_entity_poly.pdbx_strand_id
1 'polypeptide(L)'
;MSTFFQNPEPDTIFEQITSGLRRVSPFTAMFDAAEDTLLVDRPEGFTPEDIGRLAYESLPEAERDEAMDQLFYTYWSARENDREEMARYEREQQTRTELADLLDVLEARRVLGIEPSPELNADIARLARTLLGGAR
;
A
#
# COMPACT_ATOMS: atom_id res chain seq x y z
N MET A 1 -7.73 54.48 -29.83
CA MET A 1 -7.95 53.49 -28.77
C MET A 1 -7.35 52.17 -29.25
N SER A 2 -6.09 51.91 -28.89
CA SER A 2 -5.42 50.63 -29.22
C SER A 2 -5.64 49.66 -28.06
N THR A 3 -6.41 48.61 -28.31
CA THR A 3 -6.49 47.44 -27.44
C THR A 3 -5.22 46.62 -27.63
N PHE A 4 -4.37 46.61 -26.62
CA PHE A 4 -3.26 45.66 -26.49
C PHE A 4 -3.86 44.27 -26.33
N PHE A 5 -3.65 43.38 -27.31
CA PHE A 5 -3.71 41.95 -27.07
C PHE A 5 -2.51 41.60 -26.16
N GLN A 6 -2.77 41.44 -24.86
CA GLN A 6 -1.82 40.78 -23.98
C GLN A 6 -1.68 39.35 -24.48
N ASN A 7 -0.54 39.05 -25.07
CA ASN A 7 -0.13 37.69 -25.35
C ASN A 7 0.12 37.05 -23.97
N PRO A 8 -0.63 36.01 -23.55
CA PRO A 8 -0.33 35.33 -22.29
C PRO A 8 1.09 34.77 -22.38
N GLU A 9 1.92 35.05 -21.37
CA GLU A 9 3.28 34.55 -21.36
C GLU A 9 3.27 33.02 -21.46
N PRO A 10 4.12 32.43 -22.32
CA PRO A 10 4.08 31.01 -22.66
C PRO A 10 4.19 30.08 -21.45
N ASP A 11 4.78 30.55 -20.35
CA ASP A 11 4.97 29.80 -19.12
C ASP A 11 3.65 29.51 -18.38
N THR A 12 2.64 30.38 -18.51
CA THR A 12 1.36 30.22 -17.80
C THR A 12 0.47 29.12 -18.37
N ILE A 13 0.52 28.87 -19.69
CA ILE A 13 -0.29 27.83 -20.34
C ILE A 13 0.25 26.44 -20.01
N PHE A 14 1.57 26.27 -20.04
CA PHE A 14 2.20 25.00 -19.69
C PHE A 14 1.93 24.61 -18.23
N GLU A 15 2.06 25.55 -17.29
CA GLU A 15 1.72 25.32 -15.88
C GLU A 15 0.23 24.98 -15.69
N GLN A 16 -0.67 25.65 -16.42
CA GLN A 16 -2.11 25.39 -16.31
C GLN A 16 -2.48 24.00 -16.83
N ILE A 17 -1.87 23.55 -17.94
CA ILE A 17 -2.05 22.21 -18.50
C ILE A 17 -1.47 21.13 -17.59
N THR A 18 -0.31 21.38 -16.98
CA THR A 18 0.42 20.39 -16.17
C THR A 18 0.05 20.39 -14.69
N SER A 19 -0.69 21.39 -14.22
CA SER A 19 -1.11 21.55 -12.81
C SER A 19 -1.88 20.36 -12.23
N GLY A 20 -2.60 19.61 -13.07
CA GLY A 20 -3.34 18.41 -12.67
C GLY A 20 -2.55 17.11 -12.76
N LEU A 21 -1.33 17.15 -13.29
CA LEU A 21 -0.50 15.95 -13.44
C LEU A 21 0.21 15.64 -12.13
N ARG A 22 0.23 14.36 -11.75
CA ARG A 22 1.04 13.88 -10.62
C ARG A 22 2.49 14.19 -10.95
N ARG A 23 3.14 15.03 -10.13
CA ARG A 23 4.57 15.27 -10.24
C ARG A 23 5.30 13.95 -9.94
N VAL A 24 5.99 13.42 -10.94
CA VAL A 24 6.85 12.25 -10.81
C VAL A 24 8.23 12.76 -10.40
N SER A 25 8.82 12.19 -9.35
CA SER A 25 10.18 12.58 -8.97
C SER A 25 11.17 12.10 -10.03
N PRO A 26 12.32 12.77 -10.19
CA PRO A 26 13.36 12.32 -11.10
C PRO A 26 13.77 10.87 -10.86
N PHE A 27 13.87 10.47 -9.59
CA PHE A 27 14.17 9.09 -9.23
C PHE A 27 13.08 8.10 -9.67
N THR A 28 11.80 8.43 -9.51
CA THR A 28 10.72 7.54 -10.01
C THR A 28 10.75 7.40 -11.52
N ALA A 29 11.00 8.49 -12.25
CA ALA A 29 11.14 8.42 -13.71
C ALA A 29 12.34 7.55 -14.14
N MET A 30 13.47 7.66 -13.44
CA MET A 30 14.64 6.82 -13.69
C MET A 30 14.42 5.37 -13.27
N PHE A 31 13.61 5.12 -12.25
CA PHE A 31 13.25 3.78 -11.80
C PHE A 31 12.46 3.03 -12.88
N ASP A 32 11.43 3.67 -13.45
CA ASP A 32 10.63 3.10 -14.53
C ASP A 32 11.50 2.83 -15.78
N ALA A 33 12.36 3.78 -16.15
CA ALA A 33 13.27 3.62 -17.28
C ALA A 33 14.32 2.51 -17.07
N ALA A 34 14.80 2.34 -15.83
CA ALA A 34 15.73 1.28 -15.47
C ALA A 34 15.06 -0.10 -15.54
N GLU A 35 13.79 -0.21 -15.13
CA GLU A 35 13.02 -1.45 -15.26
C GLU A 35 12.86 -1.86 -16.73
N ASP A 36 12.45 -0.92 -17.59
CA ASP A 36 12.33 -1.17 -19.03
C ASP A 36 13.67 -1.62 -19.65
N THR A 37 14.77 -1.01 -19.23
CA THR A 37 16.12 -1.38 -19.69
C THR A 37 16.48 -2.80 -19.26
N LEU A 38 16.24 -3.15 -17.99
CA LEU A 38 16.55 -4.47 -17.46
C LEU A 38 15.67 -5.57 -18.03
N LEU A 39 14.40 -5.28 -18.36
CA LEU A 39 13.50 -6.21 -19.06
C LEU A 39 14.04 -6.61 -20.44
N VAL A 40 14.66 -5.66 -21.15
CA VAL A 40 15.26 -5.92 -22.46
C VAL A 40 16.59 -6.66 -22.33
N ASP A 41 17.44 -6.24 -21.38
CA ASP A 41 18.80 -6.76 -21.24
C ASP A 41 18.87 -8.12 -20.53
N ARG A 42 17.95 -8.37 -19.59
CA ARG A 42 17.91 -9.57 -18.73
C ARG A 42 16.48 -10.11 -18.61
N PRO A 43 15.88 -10.61 -19.70
CA PRO A 43 14.53 -11.15 -19.67
C PRO A 43 14.39 -12.38 -18.75
N GLU A 44 15.49 -13.07 -18.45
CA GLU A 44 15.55 -14.16 -17.47
C GLU A 44 15.33 -13.71 -16.01
N GLY A 45 15.47 -12.42 -15.72
CA GLY A 45 15.10 -11.81 -14.45
C GLY A 45 16.11 -10.80 -13.90
N PHE A 46 15.58 -9.93 -13.05
CA PHE A 46 16.31 -8.92 -12.28
C PHE A 46 15.56 -8.68 -10.96
N THR A 47 16.22 -8.04 -10.01
CA THR A 47 15.65 -7.70 -8.70
C THR A 47 15.26 -6.22 -8.63
N PRO A 48 14.36 -5.83 -7.71
CA PRO A 48 14.08 -4.41 -7.45
C PRO A 48 15.34 -3.61 -7.06
N GLU A 49 16.33 -4.26 -6.44
CA GLU A 49 17.60 -3.63 -6.09
C GLU A 49 18.44 -3.30 -7.34
N ASP A 50 18.38 -4.15 -8.38
CA ASP A 50 19.06 -3.89 -9.65
C ASP A 50 18.46 -2.67 -10.35
N ILE A 51 17.12 -2.56 -10.35
CA ILE A 51 16.40 -1.40 -10.90
C ILE A 51 16.78 -0.13 -10.13
N GLY A 52 16.68 -0.17 -8.80
CA GLY A 52 16.99 0.98 -7.96
C GLY A 52 18.44 1.44 -8.08
N ARG A 53 19.38 0.50 -8.21
CA ARG A 53 20.79 0.81 -8.43
C ARG A 53 21.02 1.48 -9.77
N LEU A 54 20.48 0.90 -10.85
CA LEU A 54 20.62 1.46 -12.20
C LEU A 54 19.98 2.85 -12.29
N ALA A 55 18.80 3.04 -11.69
CA ALA A 55 18.12 4.32 -11.62
C ALA A 55 18.95 5.37 -10.87
N TYR A 56 19.49 5.01 -9.70
CA TYR A 56 20.32 5.90 -8.88
C TYR A 56 21.64 6.28 -9.56
N GLU A 57 22.31 5.31 -10.20
CA GLU A 57 23.54 5.56 -10.95
C GLU A 57 23.31 6.48 -12.16
N SER A 58 22.13 6.38 -12.78
CA SER A 58 21.71 7.19 -13.92
C SER A 58 21.31 8.63 -13.55
N LEU A 59 21.07 8.92 -12.27
CA LEU A 59 20.72 10.26 -11.82
C LEU A 59 21.93 11.22 -11.84
N PRO A 60 21.69 12.50 -12.18
CA PRO A 60 22.65 13.57 -11.93
C PRO A 60 23.04 13.64 -10.45
N GLU A 61 24.30 13.96 -10.16
CA GLU A 61 24.81 13.98 -8.78
C GLU A 61 24.02 14.91 -7.86
N ALA A 62 23.51 16.04 -8.38
CA ALA A 62 22.69 16.98 -7.64
C ALA A 62 21.32 16.43 -7.19
N GLU A 63 20.81 15.38 -7.84
CA GLU A 63 19.49 14.78 -7.54
C GLU A 63 19.60 13.51 -6.67
N ARG A 64 20.82 13.02 -6.45
CA ARG A 64 21.07 11.77 -5.71
C ARG A 64 20.70 11.88 -4.23
N ASP A 65 20.96 13.04 -3.61
CA ASP A 65 20.60 13.25 -2.20
C ASP A 65 19.09 13.17 -2.00
N GLU A 66 18.31 13.82 -2.86
CA GLU A 66 16.83 13.76 -2.82
C GLU A 66 16.31 12.35 -3.13
N ALA A 67 16.92 11.65 -4.09
CA ALA A 67 16.58 10.26 -4.40
C ALA A 67 16.83 9.33 -3.21
N MET A 68 17.89 9.57 -2.45
CA MET A 68 18.21 8.80 -1.25
C MET A 68 17.18 9.04 -0.14
N ASP A 69 16.77 10.29 0.08
CA ASP A 69 15.69 10.62 1.02
C ASP A 69 14.38 9.94 0.63
N GLN A 70 14.04 9.93 -0.67
CA GLN A 70 12.88 9.23 -1.18
C GLN A 70 12.95 7.72 -0.94
N LEU A 71 14.11 7.10 -1.17
CA LEU A 71 14.33 5.67 -0.91
C LEU A 71 14.16 5.35 0.58
N PHE A 72 14.75 6.15 1.47
CA PHE A 72 14.61 5.98 2.91
C PHE A 72 13.15 6.09 3.37
N TYR A 73 12.44 7.13 2.92
CA TYR A 73 11.05 7.33 3.29
C TYR A 73 10.15 6.20 2.78
N THR A 74 10.38 5.76 1.54
CA THR A 74 9.63 4.65 0.94
C THR A 74 9.87 3.35 1.68
N TYR A 75 11.14 3.03 2.00
CA TYR A 75 11.50 1.86 2.80
C TYR A 75 10.83 1.88 4.18
N TRP A 76 10.92 3.00 4.89
CA TRP A 76 10.34 3.13 6.22
C TRP A 76 8.82 2.96 6.18
N SER A 77 8.15 3.61 5.22
CA SER A 77 6.70 3.51 5.04
C SER A 77 6.26 2.08 4.70
N ALA A 78 6.99 1.40 3.82
CA ALA A 78 6.71 0.00 3.48
C ALA A 78 6.89 -0.92 4.70
N ARG A 79 7.95 -0.72 5.48
CA ARG A 79 8.21 -1.47 6.70
C ARG A 79 7.11 -1.27 7.76
N GLU A 80 6.60 -0.05 7.90
CA GLU A 80 5.54 0.22 8.86
C GLU A 80 4.21 -0.38 8.40
N ASN A 81 3.88 -0.27 7.11
CA ASN A 81 2.70 -0.94 6.54
C ASN A 81 2.75 -2.47 6.72
N ASP A 82 3.92 -3.09 6.52
CA ASP A 82 4.11 -4.52 6.73
C ASP A 82 3.85 -4.94 8.19
N ARG A 83 4.34 -4.14 9.15
CA ARG A 83 4.05 -4.37 10.58
C ARG A 83 2.57 -4.23 10.90
N GLU A 84 1.91 -3.21 10.36
CA GLU A 84 0.47 -3.01 10.56
C GLU A 84 -0.36 -4.15 9.95
N GLU A 85 0.05 -4.64 8.78
CA GLU A 85 -0.57 -5.78 8.10
C GLU A 85 -0.37 -7.08 8.87
N MET A 86 0.84 -7.36 9.37
CA MET A 86 1.09 -8.50 10.25
C MET A 86 0.25 -8.40 11.54
N ALA A 87 0.22 -7.24 12.19
CA ALA A 87 -0.59 -7.05 13.40
C ALA A 87 -2.10 -7.16 13.12
N ARG A 88 -2.56 -6.78 11.92
CA ARG A 88 -3.94 -7.01 11.47
C ARG A 88 -4.21 -8.50 11.30
N TYR A 89 -3.32 -9.21 10.61
CA TYR A 89 -3.42 -10.64 10.38
C TYR A 89 -3.43 -11.42 11.70
N GLU A 90 -2.53 -11.13 12.63
CA GLU A 90 -2.48 -11.76 13.95
C GLU A 90 -3.78 -11.57 14.75
N ARG A 91 -4.33 -10.34 14.76
CA ARG A 91 -5.62 -10.06 15.41
C ARG A 91 -6.76 -10.84 14.77
N GLU A 92 -6.77 -10.95 13.45
CA GLU A 92 -7.79 -11.73 12.74
C GLU A 92 -7.67 -13.22 13.05
N GLN A 93 -6.44 -13.77 13.07
CA GLN A 93 -6.21 -15.17 13.45
C GLN A 93 -6.66 -15.45 14.89
N GLN A 94 -6.32 -14.56 15.83
CA GLN A 94 -6.78 -14.69 17.21
C GLN A 94 -8.31 -14.73 17.30
N THR A 95 -8.99 -13.85 16.55
CA THR A 95 -10.45 -13.79 16.49
C THR A 95 -11.05 -15.07 15.88
N ARG A 96 -10.41 -15.62 14.84
CA ARG A 96 -10.80 -16.90 14.22
C ARG A 96 -10.65 -18.07 15.18
N THR A 97 -9.55 -18.13 15.92
CA THR A 97 -9.31 -19.17 16.93
C THR A 97 -10.35 -19.09 18.04
N GLU A 98 -10.62 -17.90 18.60
CA GLU A 98 -11.64 -17.71 19.63
C GLU A 98 -13.04 -18.13 19.13
N LEU A 99 -13.38 -17.77 17.90
CA LEU A 99 -14.65 -18.18 17.29
C LEU A 99 -14.73 -19.71 17.11
N ALA A 100 -13.65 -20.36 16.65
CA ALA A 100 -13.60 -21.81 16.50
C ALA A 100 -13.84 -22.51 17.84
N ASP A 101 -13.17 -22.07 18.91
CA ASP A 101 -13.36 -22.62 20.26
C ASP A 101 -14.82 -22.49 20.74
N LEU A 102 -15.48 -21.35 20.49
CA LEU A 102 -16.89 -21.17 20.85
C LEU A 102 -17.83 -22.03 20.01
N LEU A 103 -17.53 -22.25 18.73
CA LEU A 103 -18.31 -23.14 17.87
C LEU A 103 -18.18 -24.60 18.31
N ASP A 104 -17.00 -25.04 18.74
CA ASP A 104 -16.80 -26.38 19.30
C ASP A 104 -17.62 -26.55 20.60
N VAL A 105 -17.66 -25.54 21.46
CA VAL A 105 -18.50 -25.54 22.67
C VAL A 105 -19.99 -25.60 22.31
N LEU A 106 -20.42 -24.86 21.29
CA LEU A 106 -21.79 -24.88 20.80
C LEU A 106 -22.17 -26.26 20.25
N GLU A 107 -21.28 -26.88 19.46
CA GLU A 107 -21.48 -28.22 18.91
C GLU A 107 -21.57 -29.27 20.02
N ALA A 108 -20.66 -29.25 20.99
CA ALA A 108 -20.69 -30.15 22.14
C ALA A 108 -22.00 -30.04 22.93
N ARG A 109 -22.48 -28.83 23.18
CA ARG A 109 -23.78 -28.59 23.84
C ARG A 109 -24.95 -29.14 23.03
N ARG A 110 -24.93 -28.92 21.71
CA ARG A 110 -25.95 -29.43 20.80
C ARG A 110 -26.00 -30.96 20.80
N VAL A 111 -24.84 -31.63 20.78
CA VAL A 111 -24.74 -33.10 20.87
C VAL A 111 -25.32 -33.61 22.20
N LEU A 112 -25.12 -32.87 23.29
CA LEU A 112 -25.66 -33.18 24.61
C LEU A 112 -27.15 -32.80 24.79
N GLY A 113 -27.79 -32.18 23.79
CA GLY A 113 -29.16 -31.69 23.89
C GLY A 113 -29.33 -30.51 24.85
N ILE A 114 -28.25 -29.78 25.14
CA ILE A 114 -28.24 -28.61 26.03
C ILE A 114 -28.46 -27.36 25.18
N GLU A 115 -29.49 -26.58 25.51
CA GLU A 115 -29.72 -25.27 24.89
C GLU A 115 -28.50 -24.34 25.13
N PRO A 116 -27.97 -23.69 24.08
CA PRO A 116 -26.88 -22.73 24.23
C PRO A 116 -27.33 -21.51 25.03
N SER A 117 -26.42 -20.97 25.85
CA SER A 117 -26.71 -19.74 26.58
C SER A 117 -26.83 -18.56 25.61
N PRO A 118 -27.68 -17.55 25.92
CA PRO A 118 -27.75 -16.32 25.14
C PRO A 118 -26.39 -15.61 25.01
N GLU A 119 -25.56 -15.69 26.05
CA GLU A 119 -24.19 -15.14 26.07
C GLU A 119 -23.29 -15.79 25.02
N LEU A 120 -23.28 -17.13 24.93
CA LEU A 120 -22.51 -17.87 23.93
C LEU A 120 -22.90 -17.47 22.50
N ASN A 121 -24.20 -17.35 22.22
CA ASN A 121 -24.69 -16.92 20.91
C ASN A 121 -24.30 -15.47 20.60
N ALA A 122 -24.32 -14.58 21.61
CA ALA A 122 -23.94 -13.18 21.44
C ALA A 122 -22.45 -13.05 21.13
N ASP A 123 -21.58 -13.80 21.80
CA ASP A 123 -20.14 -13.79 21.56
C ASP A 123 -19.77 -14.35 20.18
N ILE A 124 -20.40 -15.46 19.76
CA ILE A 124 -20.24 -16.00 18.40
C ILE A 124 -20.64 -14.95 17.35
N ALA A 125 -21.80 -14.30 17.53
CA ALA A 125 -22.27 -13.27 16.61
C ALA A 125 -21.35 -12.05 16.56
N ARG A 126 -20.81 -11.62 17.71
CA ARG A 126 -19.85 -10.51 17.82
C ARG A 126 -18.55 -10.80 17.08
N LEU A 127 -17.96 -11.98 17.30
CA LEU A 127 -16.70 -12.39 16.66
C LEU A 127 -16.90 -12.59 15.15
N ALA A 128 -17.98 -13.26 14.74
CA ALA A 128 -18.31 -13.44 13.32
C ALA A 128 -18.48 -12.10 12.59
N ARG A 129 -19.15 -11.12 13.23
CA ARG A 129 -19.30 -9.78 12.65
C ARG A 129 -17.97 -9.04 12.53
N THR A 130 -17.09 -9.19 13.51
CA THR A 130 -15.74 -8.60 13.49
C THR A 130 -14.92 -9.12 12.31
N LEU A 131 -15.01 -10.43 12.02
CA LEU A 131 -14.32 -11.06 10.87
C LEU A 131 -14.90 -10.68 9.51
N LEU A 132 -16.21 -10.43 9.43
CA LEU A 132 -16.89 -10.01 8.19
C LEU A 132 -16.68 -8.53 7.85
N GLY A 133 -15.77 -7.82 8.53
CA GLY A 133 -15.52 -6.40 8.34
C GLY A 133 -16.59 -5.49 8.96
N GLY A 134 -17.52 -6.05 9.73
CA GLY A 134 -18.55 -5.32 10.45
C GLY A 134 -18.06 -4.82 11.81
N ALA A 135 -17.03 -3.99 11.83
CA ALA A 135 -16.60 -3.34 13.07
C ALA A 135 -16.52 -1.82 12.92
N ARG A 136 -17.69 -1.16 12.91
CA ARG A 136 -18.17 -0.30 14.00
C ARG A 136 -19.65 0.03 13.78
#